data_AF-A0A2G5U590-F1
#
_entry.id   AF-A0A2G5U590-F1
#
_cell.length_a   1.000
_cell.length_b   1.000
_cell.length_c   1.000
_cell.angle_alpha   90.00
_cell.angle_beta   90.00
_cell.angle_gamma   90.00
#
_symmetry.space_group_name_H-M   'P 1'
#
loop_
_entity.id
_entity.type
_entity.pdbx_description
1 polymer ?
#
loop_
_entity_poly.entity_id
_entity_poly.type
_entity_poly.pdbx_seq_one_letter_code
_entity_poly.pdbx_strand_id
1 'polypeptide(L)' 'MQLFSLHCRIENRNFVLIKVFINVLMISDSVCVKYLCRGLGLRGDEPTLLANRDCYAADVVSVYVDED' A
#
# COMPACT_ATOMS: atom_id res chain seq x y z
N MET A 1 20.03 11.71 1.97
CA MET A 1 18.76 11.18 2.54
C MET A 1 17.56 11.96 2.01
N GLN A 2 16.68 11.30 1.26
CA GLN A 2 15.39 11.86 0.81
C GLN A 2 14.24 10.97 1.31
N LEU A 3 13.16 11.61 1.78
CA LEU A 3 11.95 10.91 2.21
C LEU A 3 10.93 10.91 1.07
N PHE A 4 10.46 9.72 0.69
CA PHE A 4 9.37 9.56 -0.26
C PHE A 4 8.10 9.12 0.46
N SER A 5 6.96 9.66 0.01
CA SER A 5 5.63 9.24 0.44
C SER A 5 4.84 8.72 -0.76
N LEU A 6 4.28 7.52 -0.63
CA LEU A 6 3.41 6.93 -1.63
C LEU A 6 1.95 7.08 -1.18
N HIS A 7 1.07 7.54 -2.06
CA HIS A 7 -0.37 7.50 -1.80
C HIS A 7 -0.99 6.42 -2.66
N CYS A 8 -1.67 5.46 -2.04
CA CYS A 8 -2.39 4.41 -2.78
C CYS A 8 -3.90 4.63 -2.68
N ARG A 9 -4.60 4.28 -3.76
CA ARG A 9 -6.05 4.31 -3.86
C ARG A 9 -6.54 2.96 -4.38
N ILE A 10 -7.40 2.30 -3.61
CA ILE A 10 -8.03 1.03 -3.98
C ILE A 10 -9.51 1.28 -4.24
N GLU A 11 -9.96 0.95 -5.45
CA GLU A 11 -11.37 1.06 -5.85
C GLU A 11 -11.99 -0.33 -5.99
N ASN A 12 -13.11 -0.57 -5.31
CA ASN A 12 -13.86 -1.79 -5.51
C ASN A 12 -14.82 -1.65 -6.70
N ARG A 13 -14.39 -2.13 -7.87
CA ARG A 13 -15.21 -2.19 -9.09
C ARG A 13 -15.98 -3.52 -9.26
N ASN A 14 -16.00 -4.35 -8.22
CA ASN A 14 -16.75 -5.61 -8.23
C ASN A 14 -18.19 -5.41 -7.75
N PHE A 15 -19.04 -6.38 -8.07
CA PHE A 15 -20.43 -6.44 -7.61
C PHE A 15 -20.59 -7.00 -6.19
N VAL A 16 -19.49 -7.35 -5.53
CA VAL A 16 -19.46 -7.88 -4.17
C VAL A 16 -18.56 -7.02 -3.29
N LEU A 17 -18.80 -7.06 -1.97
CA LEU A 17 -17.91 -6.43 -1.00
C LEU A 17 -16.54 -7.12 -1.00
N ILE A 18 -15.48 -6.35 -0.80
CA ILE A 18 -14.11 -6.87 -0.66
C ILE A 18 -13.50 -6.39 0.65
N LYS A 19 -12.65 -7.20 1.27
CA LYS A 19 -11.90 -6.82 2.48
C LYS A 19 -10.40 -6.96 2.23
N VAL A 20 -9.64 -5.95 2.64
CA VAL A 20 -8.18 -5.93 2.51
C VAL A 20 -7.56 -6.40 3.82
N PHE A 21 -6.91 -7.57 3.82
CA PHE A 21 -6.32 -8.19 5.02
C PHE A 21 -4.80 -8.04 5.10
N ILE A 22 -4.13 -7.99 3.96
CA ILE A 22 -2.67 -8.01 3.87
C ILE A 22 -2.26 -7.05 2.77
N ASN A 23 -1.17 -6.30 3.00
CA ASN A 23 -0.45 -5.61 1.95
C ASN A 23 0.99 -6.13 1.87
N VAL A 24 1.52 -6.12 0.65
CA VAL A 24 2.91 -6.49 0.36
C VAL A 24 3.46 -5.46 -0.60
N LEU A 25 4.54 -4.79 -0.21
CA LEU A 25 5.24 -3.81 -1.03
C LEU A 25 6.64 -4.33 -1.33
N MET A 26 7.03 -4.28 -2.60
CA MET A 26 8.39 -4.58 -3.03
C MET A 26 9.01 -3.27 -3.53
N ILE A 27 10.08 -2.84 -2.89
CA ILE A 27 10.83 -1.63 -3.26
C ILE A 27 12.15 -2.08 -3.84
N SER A 28 12.51 -1.57 -5.01
CA SER A 28 13.83 -1.74 -5.59
C SER A 28 14.54 -0.39 -5.57
N ASP A 29 15.76 -0.34 -5.07
CA ASP A 29 16.61 0.86 -5.19
C ASP A 29 17.26 0.96 -6.59
N SER A 30 18.04 2.02 -6.81
CA SER A 30 18.79 2.28 -8.05
C SER A 30 19.88 1.25 -8.35
N VAL A 31 20.31 0.47 -7.36
CA VAL A 31 21.35 -0.58 -7.49
C VAL A 31 20.72 -1.97 -7.57
N CYS A 32 19.40 -2.05 -7.78
CA CYS A 32 18.62 -3.27 -7.92
C CYS A 32 18.52 -4.12 -6.64
N VAL A 33 18.82 -3.56 -5.47
CA VAL A 33 18.55 -4.22 -4.17
C VAL A 33 17.05 -4.18 -3.92
N LYS A 34 16.48 -5.32 -3.50
CA LYS A 34 15.05 -5.48 -3.27
C LYS A 34 14.71 -5.57 -1.80
N TYR A 35 13.76 -4.77 -1.36
CA TYR A 35 13.21 -4.76 -0.02
C TYR A 35 11.75 -5.23 -0.06
N LEU A 36 11.42 -6.18 0.79
CA LEU A 36 10.06 -6.71 0.92
C LEU A 36 9.45 -6.23 2.22
N CYS A 37 8.41 -5.41 2.13
CA CYS A 37 7.62 -4.96 3.28
C CYS A 37 6.28 -5.70 3.28
N ARG A 38 5.90 -6.27 4.42
CA ARG A 38 4.59 -6.92 4.62
C ARG A 38 3.88 -6.24 5.78
N GLY A 39 2.59 -5.98 5.62
CA GLY A 39 1.75 -5.40 6.66
C GLY A 39 0.35 -6.00 6.65
N LEU A 40 -0.33 -5.83 7.79
CA LEU A 40 -1.74 -6.18 7.92
C LEU A 40 -2.60 -5.01 7.43
N GLY A 41 -3.57 -5.35 6.59
CA GLY A 41 -4.50 -4.41 5.98
C GLY A 41 -3.81 -3.24 5.27
N LEU A 42 -4.29 -2.04 5.51
CA LEU A 42 -3.73 -0.77 5.03
C LEU A 42 -3.60 0.17 6.23
N ARG A 43 -2.37 0.56 6.56
CA ARG A 43 -2.03 1.32 7.78
C ARG A 43 -2.49 0.65 9.10
N GLY A 44 -2.63 -0.68 9.10
CA GLY A 44 -3.10 -1.44 10.25
C GLY A 44 -4.62 -1.62 10.32
N ASP A 45 -5.38 -0.93 9.47
CA ASP A 45 -6.82 -1.15 9.33
C ASP A 45 -7.09 -2.22 8.27
N GLU A 46 -8.10 -3.08 8.47
CA GLU A 46 -8.55 -4.04 7.45
C GLU A 46 -9.84 -3.55 6.77
N PRO A 47 -9.78 -2.57 5.86
CA PRO A 47 -10.97 -1.93 5.33
C PRO A 47 -11.81 -2.92 4.52
N THR A 48 -13.13 -2.81 4.72
CA THR A 48 -14.13 -3.46 3.87
C THR A 48 -14.69 -2.43 2.92
N LEU A 49 -14.53 -2.68 1.62
CA LEU A 49 -14.97 -1.81 0.54
C LEU A 49 -16.28 -2.33 -0.05
N LEU A 50 -17.31 -1.50 -0.01
CA LEU A 50 -18.60 -1.81 -0.63
C LEU A 50 -18.50 -1.93 -2.16
N ALA A 51 -19.39 -2.72 -2.75
CA ALA A 51 -19.42 -2.97 -4.19
C ALA A 51 -19.61 -1.70 -5.02
N ASN A 52 -18.91 -1.61 -6.16
CA ASN A 52 -19.07 -0.65 -7.26
C ASN A 52 -18.98 0.85 -6.94
N ARG A 53 -18.73 1.26 -5.70
CA ARG A 53 -18.78 2.68 -5.30
C ARG A 53 -17.75 3.08 -4.26
N ASP A 54 -17.13 2.09 -3.61
CA ASP A 54 -16.28 2.37 -2.49
C ASP A 54 -14.81 2.46 -2.89
N CYS A 55 -14.14 3.38 -2.24
CA CYS A 55 -12.77 3.74 -2.53
C CYS A 55 -12.04 3.99 -1.21
N TYR A 56 -10.96 3.26 -0.98
CA TYR A 56 -10.10 3.45 0.16
C TYR A 56 -8.79 4.06 -0.32
N ALA A 57 -8.49 5.26 0.17
CA ALA A 57 -7.22 5.91 -0.04
C ALA A 57 -6.43 5.84 1.27
N ALA A 58 -5.20 5.36 1.21
CA ALA A 58 -4.28 5.42 2.34
C ALA A 58 -2.93 5.96 1.90
N ASP A 59 -2.36 6.79 2.77
CA ASP A 59 -0.97 7.17 2.71
C ASP A 59 -0.15 5.93 3.07
N VAL A 60 0.63 5.44 2.12
CA VAL A 60 1.47 4.26 2.25
C VAL A 60 2.90 4.69 2.54
N VAL A 61 3.37 4.22 3.69
CA VAL A 61 4.76 3.93 4.05
C VAL A 61 5.77 5.01 3.66
N SER A 62 6.27 5.72 4.67
CA SER A 62 7.54 6.44 4.61
C SER A 62 8.66 5.44 4.31
N VAL A 63 9.15 5.44 3.06
CA VAL A 63 10.31 4.64 2.68
C VAL A 63 11.55 5.50 2.86
N TYR A 64 12.46 5.05 3.72
CA TYR A 64 13.76 5.66 3.89
C TYR A 64 14.72 5.00 2.90
N VAL A 65 15.26 5.79 1.99
CA VAL A 65 16.38 5.39 1.13
C VAL A 65 17.58 6.18 1.63
N ASP A 66 18.58 5.46 2.16
CA ASP A 66 19.84 6.08 2.51
C ASP A 66 20.64 6.34 1.22
N GLU A 67 21.33 7.48 1.15
CA GLU A 67 22.23 7.79 0.03
C GLU A 67 23.64 7.44 0.49
N ASP A 68 23.97 6.14 0.48
CA ASP A 68 25.32 5.57 0.38
C ASP A 68 25.25 4.24 -0.40
#